data_AF-A0A2N5KTK9-F1
#
_entry.id   AF-A0A2N5KTK9-F1
#
_cell.length_a   1.000
_cell.length_b   1.000
_cell.length_c   1.000
_cell.angle_alpha   90.00
_cell.angle_beta   90.00
_cell.angle_gamma   90.00
#
_symmetry.space_group_name_H-M   'P 1'
#
loop_
_entity.id
_entity.type
_entity.pdbx_description
1 polymer ?
#
loop_
_entity_poly.entity_id
_entity_poly.type
_entity_poly.pdbx_seq_one_letter_code
_entity_poly.pdbx_strand_id
1 'polypeptide(L)' 'MAAKSDKNNTVRDAETPELLAKYLAHIGQGDLLTHGEEIDLSNRAKAGDKRARQRLIEKNLRLVVSVAKK' A
#
# COMPACT_ATOMS: atom_id res chain seq x y z
N MET A 1 1.81 -32.78 35.06
CA MET A 1 2.21 -31.47 34.52
C MET A 1 1.85 -31.46 33.04
N ALA A 2 0.61 -31.09 32.71
CA ALA A 2 0.09 -31.20 31.35
C ALA A 2 0.21 -29.85 30.63
N ALA A 3 0.85 -29.87 29.47
CA ALA A 3 1.04 -28.74 28.58
C ALA A 3 -0.32 -28.14 28.17
N LYS A 4 -0.59 -26.91 28.60
CA LYS A 4 -1.66 -26.09 28.02
C LYS A 4 -1.15 -25.60 26.67
N SER A 5 -1.54 -26.29 25.60
CA SER A 5 -1.27 -25.88 24.23
C SER A 5 -1.89 -24.51 23.96
N ASP A 6 -1.05 -23.58 23.51
CA ASP A 6 -1.39 -22.22 23.08
C ASP A 6 -2.36 -22.23 21.88
N LYS A 7 -3.66 -22.31 22.16
CA LYS A 7 -4.72 -22.14 21.15
C LYS A 7 -4.85 -20.71 20.60
N ASN A 8 -3.98 -19.79 21.04
CA ASN A 8 -4.04 -18.36 20.70
C ASN A 8 -3.12 -17.97 19.53
N ASN A 9 -2.23 -18.88 19.09
CA ASN A 9 -1.25 -18.58 18.03
C ASN A 9 -1.80 -18.85 16.62
N THR A 10 -2.74 -19.78 16.46
CA THR A 10 -3.26 -20.19 15.15
C THR A 10 -4.25 -19.21 14.53
N VAL A 11 -4.85 -18.31 15.32
CA VAL A 11 -5.81 -17.30 14.82
C VAL A 11 -5.09 -16.10 14.18
N ARG A 12 -3.92 -15.72 14.71
CA ARG A 12 -3.16 -14.53 14.26
C ARG A 12 -2.50 -14.72 12.89
N ASP A 13 -2.06 -15.94 12.60
CA ASP A 13 -1.40 -16.27 11.32
C ASP A 13 -2.40 -16.36 10.15
N ALA A 14 -3.68 -16.62 10.41
CA ALA A 14 -4.74 -16.62 9.39
C ALA A 14 -5.29 -15.21 9.11
N GLU A 15 -5.28 -14.31 10.09
CA GLU A 15 -5.76 -12.92 9.94
C GLU A 15 -4.75 -12.00 9.22
N THR A 16 -3.45 -12.26 9.40
CA THR A 16 -2.38 -11.43 8.81
C THR A 16 -2.40 -11.40 7.27
N PRO A 17 -2.58 -12.54 6.56
CA PRO A 17 -2.71 -12.57 5.10
C PRO A 17 -3.94 -11.83 4.58
N GLU A 18 -5.09 -11.96 5.25
CA GLU A 18 -6.33 -11.28 4.82
C GLU A 18 -6.25 -9.75 4.98
N LEU A 19 -5.69 -9.27 6.09
CA LEU A 19 -5.48 -7.85 6.32
C LEU A 19 -4.52 -7.24 5.30
N LEU A 20 -3.43 -7.94 4.99
CA LEU A 20 -2.47 -7.54 3.97
C LEU A 20 -3.12 -7.52 2.58
N ALA A 21 -3.87 -8.56 2.22
CA ALA A 21 -4.58 -8.63 0.94
C ALA A 21 -5.59 -7.49 0.79
N LYS A 22 -6.33 -7.16 1.84
CA LYS A 22 -7.27 -6.03 1.86
C LYS A 22 -6.57 -4.68 1.72
N TYR A 23 -5.43 -4.49 2.40
CA TYR A 23 -4.61 -3.28 2.26
C TYR A 23 -4.07 -3.12 0.83
N LEU A 24 -3.49 -4.18 0.26
CA LEU A 24 -2.97 -4.20 -1.11
C LEU A 24 -4.08 -3.99 -2.15
N ALA A 25 -5.26 -4.57 -1.94
CA ALA A 25 -6.42 -4.32 -2.78
C ALA A 25 -6.84 -2.85 -2.72
N HIS A 26 -6.92 -2.26 -1.52
CA HIS A 26 -7.31 -0.87 -1.32
C HIS A 26 -6.33 0.12 -1.98
N ILE A 27 -5.02 -0.07 -1.81
CA ILE A 27 -4.03 0.81 -2.44
C ILE A 27 -3.90 0.57 -3.94
N GLY A 28 -4.23 -0.63 -4.44
CA GLY A 28 -4.19 -0.94 -5.87
C GLY A 28 -5.37 -0.37 -6.69
N GLN A 29 -6.38 0.25 -6.06
CA GLN A 29 -7.53 0.80 -6.76
C GLN A 29 -7.33 2.25 -7.24
N GLY A 30 -7.87 2.55 -8.42
CA GLY A 30 -7.87 3.88 -9.05
C GLY A 30 -6.74 4.07 -10.07
N ASP A 31 -6.87 5.11 -10.90
CA ASP A 31 -6.00 5.30 -12.07
C ASP A 31 -4.55 5.61 -11.68
N LEU A 32 -3.61 5.15 -12.51
CA LEU A 32 -2.21 5.57 -12.44
C LEU A 32 -2.08 7.04 -12.87
N LEU A 33 -0.99 7.68 -12.46
CA LEU A 33 -0.70 9.02 -12.96
C LEU A 33 -0.30 8.94 -14.43
N THR A 34 -0.75 9.91 -15.20
CA THR A 34 -0.18 10.18 -16.51
C THR A 34 1.19 10.85 -16.35
N HIS A 35 2.01 10.77 -17.40
CA HIS A 35 3.34 11.39 -17.40
C HIS A 35 3.31 12.90 -17.09
N GLY A 36 2.30 13.62 -17.60
CA GLY A 36 2.14 15.05 -17.31
C GLY A 36 1.82 15.34 -15.85
N GLU A 37 0.97 14.52 -15.23
CA GLU A 37 0.63 14.65 -13.81
C GLU A 37 1.82 14.34 -12.90
N GLU A 38 2.68 13.37 -13.26
CA GLU A 38 3.91 13.09 -12.52
C GLU A 38 4.87 14.28 -12.50
N ILE A 39 5.01 14.97 -13.64
CA ILE A 39 5.86 16.15 -13.75
C ILE A 39 5.29 17.29 -12.89
N ASP A 40 3.99 17.58 -12.97
CA ASP A 40 3.34 18.62 -12.15
C ASP A 40 3.52 18.34 -10.66
N LEU A 41 3.16 17.13 -10.22
CA LEU A 41 3.26 16.74 -8.82
C LEU A 41 4.70 16.74 -8.34
N SER A 42 5.67 16.33 -9.16
CA SER A 42 7.09 16.35 -8.81
C SER A 42 7.61 17.77 -8.62
N ASN A 43 7.24 18.69 -9.52
CA ASN A 43 7.65 20.09 -9.42
C ASN A 43 7.06 20.75 -8.17
N ARG A 44 5.79 20.52 -7.89
CA ARG A 44 5.12 21.03 -6.69
C ARG A 44 5.68 20.43 -5.41
N ALA A 45 5.94 19.12 -5.40
CA ALA A 45 6.57 18.45 -4.26
C ALA A 45 7.96 19.00 -3.96
N LYS A 46 8.77 19.26 -5.01
CA LYS A 46 10.09 19.92 -4.88
C LYS A 46 9.99 21.34 -4.33
N ALA A 47 8.93 22.07 -4.69
CA ALA A 47 8.63 23.40 -4.14
C ALA A 47 8.12 23.37 -2.68
N GLY A 48 7.98 22.18 -2.07
CA GLY A 48 7.56 22.02 -0.68
C GLY A 48 6.07 21.71 -0.48
N ASP A 49 5.30 21.50 -1.55
CA ASP A 49 3.89 21.07 -1.45
C ASP A 49 3.81 19.65 -0.89
N LYS A 50 3.50 19.56 0.41
CA LYS A 50 3.33 18.29 1.13
C LYS A 50 2.19 17.44 0.57
N ARG A 51 1.13 18.07 0.03
CA ARG A 51 0.00 17.34 -0.57
C ARG A 51 0.42 16.72 -1.91
N ALA A 52 1.18 17.45 -2.72
CA ALA A 52 1.74 16.91 -3.96
C ALA A 52 2.69 15.73 -3.69
N ARG A 53 3.55 15.85 -2.67
CA ARG A 53 4.44 14.75 -2.24
C ARG A 53 3.65 13.52 -1.79
N GLN A 54 2.60 13.71 -0.98
CA GLN A 54 1.75 12.62 -0.51
C GLN A 54 1.05 11.92 -1.68
N ARG A 55 0.51 12.69 -2.63
CA ARG A 55 -0.15 12.17 -3.84
C ARG A 55 0.81 11.31 -4.68
N LEU A 56 2.05 11.77 -4.85
CA LEU A 56 3.11 11.04 -5.54
C LEU A 56 3.42 9.70 -4.86
N ILE A 57 3.60 9.70 -3.54
CA ILE A 57 3.88 8.48 -2.76
C ILE A 57 2.74 7.48 -2.92
N GLU A 58 1.50 7.92 -2.72
CA GLU A 58 0.32 7.06 -2.85
C GLU A 58 0.21 6.42 -4.23
N LYS A 59 0.46 7.19 -5.30
CA LYS A 59 0.38 6.71 -6.68
C LYS A 59 1.50 5.73 -7.02
N ASN A 60 2.72 5.97 -6.53
CA ASN A 60 3.84 5.05 -6.68
C ASN A 60 3.62 3.72 -5.94
N LEU A 61 2.98 3.73 -4.76
CA LEU A 61 2.59 2.50 -4.07
C LEU A 61 1.59 1.67 -4.89
N ARG A 62 0.66 2.32 -5.62
CA ARG A 62 -0.26 1.61 -6.52
C ARG A 62 0.47 0.95 -7.68
N LEU A 63 1.43 1.66 -8.26
CA LEU A 63 2.27 1.12 -9.34
C LEU A 63 2.97 -0.16 -8.88
N VAL A 64 3.62 -0.13 -7.70
CA VAL A 64 4.28 -1.31 -7.12
C VAL A 64 3.33 -2.49 -7.00
N VAL A 65 2.11 -2.28 -6.47
CA VAL A 65 1.12 -3.35 -6.35
C VAL A 65 0.62 -3.85 -7.71
N SER A 66 0.40 -2.96 -8.67
CA SER A 66 -0.04 -3.33 -10.02
C SER A 66 1.01 -4.15 -10.78
N VAL A 67 2.30 -3.87 -10.55
CA VAL A 67 3.42 -4.62 -11.11
C VAL A 67 3.63 -5.94 -10.38
N ALA A 68 3.51 -5.96 -9.05
CA ALA A 68 3.67 -7.18 -8.24
C ALA A 68 2.51 -8.19 -8.37
N LYS A 69 1.35 -7.75 -8.87
CA LYS A 69 0.19 -8.61 -9.18
C LYS A 69 0.23 -9.22 -10.58
N LYS A 70 1.10 -8.74 -11.47
CA LYS A 70 1.40 -9.37 -12.76
C LYS A 70 2.34 -10.54 -12.57
#